data_AF-A0A0E3NVZ1-F1
#
_entry.id   AF-A0A0E3NVZ1-F1
#
_cell.length_a   1.000
_cell.length_b   1.000
_cell.length_c   1.000
_cell.angle_alpha   90.00
_cell.angle_beta   90.00
_cell.angle_gamma   90.00
#
_symmetry.space_group_name_H-M   'P 1'
#
loop_
_entity.id
_entity.type
_entity.pdbx_description
1 polymer ?
#
loop_
_entity_poly.entity_id
_entity_poly.type
_entity_poly.pdbx_seq_one_letter_code
_entity_poly.pdbx_strand_id
1 'polypeptide(L)'
;MITLQDAAVVSWPMGKKKPKTQQLTSMSGVGALSGAFWGMLFGLIFLVPIFGMVVGAAFGALAGSFADVGISDDFIKSVRSKVTEGTSALFLLTSDAVQDKVQEALKSIEFELIASNLSKEEEDKLREMFVEEEEEAEVAPAA
;
A
#
# COMPACT_ATOMS: atom_id res chain seq x y z
N MET A 1 -10.59 -16.00 -11.34
CA MET A 1 -10.62 -15.61 -9.91
C MET A 1 -9.60 -14.50 -9.68
N ILE A 2 -9.95 -13.53 -8.83
CA ILE A 2 -9.05 -12.52 -8.27
C ILE A 2 -8.95 -12.88 -6.79
N THR A 3 -7.75 -13.06 -6.27
CA THR A 3 -7.53 -13.35 -4.85
C THR A 3 -7.10 -12.06 -4.17
N LEU A 4 -7.97 -11.48 -3.34
CA LEU A 4 -7.66 -10.28 -2.57
C LEU A 4 -6.94 -10.68 -1.29
N GLN A 5 -5.76 -10.10 -1.08
CA GLN A 5 -4.87 -10.40 0.04
C GLN A 5 -5.01 -9.35 1.14
N ASP A 6 -4.98 -8.07 0.75
CA ASP A 6 -5.19 -6.95 1.66
C ASP A 6 -5.70 -5.73 0.88
N ALA A 7 -6.27 -4.77 1.60
CA ALA A 7 -6.80 -3.56 1.01
C ALA A 7 -6.77 -2.36 1.96
N ALA A 8 -6.57 -1.19 1.39
CA ALA A 8 -6.62 0.08 2.10
C ALA A 8 -7.29 1.16 1.25
N VAL A 9 -7.97 2.08 1.91
CA VAL A 9 -8.64 3.21 1.28
C VAL A 9 -7.97 4.49 1.73
N VAL A 10 -7.74 5.38 0.77
CA VAL A 10 -7.29 6.74 1.00
C VAL A 10 -8.37 7.68 0.50
N SER A 11 -8.83 8.59 1.34
CA SER A 11 -9.78 9.64 0.97
C SER A 11 -9.22 11.00 1.30
N TRP A 12 -9.26 11.92 0.35
CA TRP A 12 -8.78 13.28 0.54
C TRP A 12 -9.91 14.29 0.28
N PRO A 13 -10.75 14.60 1.30
CA PRO A 13 -11.82 15.56 1.13
C PRO A 13 -11.31 16.96 0.80
N MET A 14 -12.08 17.71 0.01
CA MET A 14 -11.76 19.08 -0.37
C MET A 14 -11.51 19.97 0.87
N GLY A 15 -10.43 20.76 0.85
CA GLY A 15 -10.07 21.68 1.93
C GLY A 15 -9.44 21.00 3.15
N LYS A 16 -9.04 19.72 3.06
CA LYS A 16 -8.27 19.05 4.11
C LYS A 16 -6.78 19.08 3.78
N LYS A 17 -5.96 19.43 4.77
CA LYS A 17 -4.49 19.52 4.62
C LYS A 17 -3.79 18.19 4.33
N LYS A 18 -4.43 17.06 4.62
CA LYS A 18 -3.86 15.72 4.44
C LYS A 18 -4.97 14.69 4.17
N PRO A 19 -4.66 13.60 3.45
CA PRO A 19 -5.60 12.52 3.24
C PRO A 19 -5.88 11.77 4.54
N LYS A 20 -7.00 11.05 4.56
CA LYS A 20 -7.34 10.05 5.57
C LYS A 20 -7.09 8.67 4.99
N THR A 21 -6.39 7.83 5.73
CA THR A 21 -6.12 6.45 5.36
C THR A 21 -6.94 5.53 6.27
N GLN A 22 -7.49 4.47 5.71
CA GLN A 22 -8.25 3.45 6.43
C GLN A 22 -7.88 2.10 5.85
N GLN A 23 -7.23 1.24 6.65
CA GLN A 23 -7.05 -0.15 6.27
C GLN A 23 -8.38 -0.88 6.41
N LEU A 24 -8.69 -1.78 5.47
CA LEU A 24 -9.86 -2.63 5.57
C LEU A 24 -9.51 -3.83 6.46
N THR A 25 -9.52 -3.58 7.78
CA THR A 25 -9.02 -4.48 8.84
C THR A 25 -9.77 -5.81 9.01
N SER A 26 -10.81 -6.09 8.23
CA SER A 26 -11.56 -7.35 8.31
C SER A 26 -10.88 -8.52 7.57
N MET A 27 -9.67 -8.35 7.03
CA MET A 27 -8.90 -9.42 6.38
C MET A 27 -7.81 -10.00 7.29
N SER A 28 -8.08 -10.16 8.59
CA SER A 28 -7.16 -10.62 9.66
C SER A 28 -6.67 -12.09 9.54
N GLY A 29 -6.57 -12.61 8.32
CA GLY A 29 -6.03 -13.94 8.05
C GLY A 29 -4.51 -13.93 7.99
N VAL A 30 -3.92 -15.13 8.06
CA VAL A 30 -2.50 -15.37 7.76
C VAL A 30 -2.22 -14.82 6.36
N GLY A 31 -1.57 -13.65 6.28
CA GLY A 31 -1.23 -13.00 5.01
C GLY A 31 -1.68 -11.53 4.84
N ALA A 32 -2.32 -10.89 5.82
CA ALA A 32 -2.54 -9.44 5.78
C ALA A 32 -1.24 -8.66 6.00
N LEU A 33 -1.12 -7.49 5.38
CA LEU A 33 -0.02 -6.57 5.69
C LEU A 33 -0.35 -5.85 7.00
N SER A 34 0.67 -5.62 7.83
CA SER A 34 0.49 -4.85 9.06
C SER A 34 0.06 -3.41 8.77
N GLY A 35 -0.53 -2.76 9.78
CA GLY A 35 -0.77 -1.33 9.74
C GLY A 35 0.53 -0.53 9.56
N ALA A 36 1.68 -1.09 9.96
CA ALA A 36 2.98 -0.47 9.77
C ALA A 36 3.38 -0.39 8.29
N PHE A 37 3.11 -1.42 7.48
CA PHE A 37 3.31 -1.36 6.03
C PHE A 37 2.56 -0.18 5.39
N TRP A 38 1.24 -0.14 5.61
CA TRP A 38 0.39 0.90 5.01
C TRP A 38 0.75 2.29 5.56
N GLY A 39 1.07 2.38 6.85
CA GLY A 39 1.55 3.61 7.46
C GLY A 39 2.84 4.12 6.81
N MET A 40 3.80 3.23 6.53
CA MET A 40 5.06 3.58 5.88
C MET A 40 4.85 3.96 4.41
N LEU A 41 4.10 3.16 3.65
CA LEU A 41 3.81 3.42 2.24
C LEU A 41 3.08 4.75 2.06
N PHE A 42 2.04 5.01 2.84
CA PHE A 42 1.30 6.28 2.77
C PHE A 42 2.10 7.45 3.34
N GLY A 43 2.96 7.20 4.33
CA GLY A 43 3.97 8.16 4.78
C GLY A 43 4.88 8.58 3.64
N LEU A 44 5.42 7.63 2.87
CA LEU A 44 6.21 7.92 1.68
C LEU A 44 5.38 8.72 0.66
N ILE A 45 4.20 8.26 0.28
CA ILE A 45 3.41 8.90 -0.78
C ILE A 45 2.97 10.33 -0.41
N PHE A 46 2.52 10.56 0.83
CA PHE A 46 1.79 11.78 1.20
C PHE A 46 2.52 12.74 2.15
N LEU A 47 3.64 12.34 2.77
CA LEU A 47 4.32 13.20 3.76
C LEU A 47 5.22 14.27 3.12
N VAL A 48 5.57 14.14 1.84
CA VAL A 48 6.50 15.10 1.17
C VAL A 48 5.72 16.22 0.47
N PRO A 49 5.96 17.50 0.81
CA PRO A 49 5.43 18.64 0.06
C PRO A 49 6.15 18.77 -1.29
N ILE A 50 5.39 18.97 -2.36
CA ILE A 50 5.85 18.82 -3.76
C ILE A 50 6.55 20.09 -4.32
N PHE A 51 6.69 21.15 -3.53
CA PHE A 51 7.26 22.39 -4.03
C PHE A 51 8.80 22.39 -3.94
N GLY A 52 9.46 22.07 -5.06
CA GLY A 52 10.89 22.36 -5.31
C GLY A 52 11.92 21.51 -4.56
N MET A 53 11.57 20.28 -4.14
CA MET A 53 12.39 19.54 -3.17
C MET A 53 13.44 18.61 -3.80
N VAL A 54 14.69 18.77 -3.34
CA VAL A 54 15.74 17.73 -3.38
C VAL A 54 15.28 16.57 -2.50
N VAL A 55 14.99 15.42 -3.09
CA VAL A 55 14.71 14.19 -2.34
C VAL A 55 16.01 13.75 -1.67
N GLY A 56 16.07 13.85 -0.34
CA GLY A 56 17.25 13.46 0.44
C GLY A 56 17.47 11.94 0.46
N ALA A 57 18.70 11.52 0.78
CA ALA A 57 19.10 10.11 0.78
C ALA A 57 18.18 9.18 1.59
N ALA A 58 17.60 9.66 2.70
CA ALA A 58 16.67 8.86 3.50
C ALA A 58 15.40 8.47 2.72
N PHE A 59 14.84 9.40 1.94
CA PHE A 59 13.64 9.14 1.16
C PHE A 59 13.95 8.31 -0.09
N GLY A 60 15.13 8.50 -0.69
CA GLY A 60 15.64 7.63 -1.76
C GLY A 60 15.89 6.20 -1.29
N ALA A 61 16.41 6.00 -0.07
CA ALA A 61 16.62 4.68 0.51
C ALA A 61 15.28 3.98 0.81
N LEU A 62 14.30 4.70 1.35
CA LEU A 62 12.95 4.15 1.58
C LEU A 62 12.28 3.78 0.26
N ALA A 63 12.27 4.67 -0.72
CA ALA A 63 11.72 4.39 -2.05
C ALA A 63 12.42 3.19 -2.71
N GLY A 64 13.76 3.10 -2.60
CA GLY A 64 14.54 1.94 -3.04
C GLY A 64 14.10 0.63 -2.37
N SER A 65 13.93 0.63 -1.05
CA SER A 65 13.46 -0.57 -0.33
C SER A 65 12.05 -1.02 -0.74
N PHE A 66 11.18 -0.08 -1.12
CA PHE A 66 9.86 -0.39 -1.67
C PHE A 66 9.94 -0.92 -3.11
N ALA A 67 10.85 -0.40 -3.91
CA ALA A 67 11.11 -0.90 -5.26
C ALA A 67 11.64 -2.34 -5.25
N ASP A 68 12.48 -2.69 -4.27
CA ASP A 68 13.01 -4.06 -4.07
C ASP A 68 11.93 -5.09 -3.69
N VAL A 69 10.76 -4.63 -3.25
CA VAL A 69 9.56 -5.44 -2.98
C VAL A 69 8.47 -5.21 -4.03
N GLY A 70 8.86 -4.72 -5.21
CA GLY A 70 8.01 -4.57 -6.40
C GLY A 70 7.02 -3.39 -6.36
N ILE A 71 7.15 -2.46 -5.40
CA ILE A 71 6.44 -1.18 -5.40
C ILE A 71 7.33 -0.13 -6.07
N SER A 72 7.13 0.04 -7.38
CA SER A 72 7.98 0.93 -8.18
C SER A 72 7.84 2.41 -7.81
N ASP A 73 8.93 3.16 -8.02
CA ASP A 73 8.94 4.62 -7.90
C ASP A 73 7.85 5.28 -8.74
N ASP A 74 7.58 4.75 -9.93
CA ASP A 74 6.58 5.29 -10.85
C ASP A 74 5.15 5.05 -10.36
N PHE A 75 4.90 3.91 -9.70
CA PHE A 75 3.65 3.69 -8.97
C PHE A 75 3.47 4.76 -7.88
N ILE A 76 4.47 4.96 -7.03
CA ILE A 76 4.45 5.94 -5.93
C ILE A 76 4.20 7.36 -6.47
N LYS A 77 4.93 7.77 -7.52
CA LYS A 77 4.77 9.08 -8.16
C LYS A 77 3.39 9.25 -8.79
N SER A 78 2.90 8.22 -9.49
CA SER A 78 1.59 8.27 -10.14
C SER A 78 0.47 8.43 -9.11
N VAL A 79 0.46 7.59 -8.08
CA VAL A 79 -0.50 7.68 -6.97
C VAL A 79 -0.45 9.07 -6.33
N ARG A 80 0.75 9.56 -6.01
CA ARG A 80 0.94 10.89 -5.41
C ARG A 80 0.38 12.02 -6.27
N SER A 81 0.51 11.91 -7.60
CA SER A 81 0.00 12.94 -8.53
C SER A 81 -1.51 12.93 -8.70
N LYS A 82 -2.15 11.76 -8.51
CA LYS A 82 -3.59 11.54 -8.75
C LYS A 82 -4.42 11.62 -7.47
N VAL A 83 -3.85 11.20 -6.34
CA VAL A 83 -4.51 11.24 -5.03
C VAL A 83 -4.25 12.61 -4.40
N THR A 84 -5.15 13.55 -4.67
CA THR A 84 -5.09 14.95 -4.27
C THR A 84 -6.42 15.38 -3.63
N GLU A 85 -6.52 16.61 -3.13
CA GLU A 85 -7.76 17.13 -2.58
C GLU A 85 -8.94 16.98 -3.57
N GLY A 86 -10.04 16.42 -3.08
CA GLY A 86 -11.23 16.09 -3.86
C GLY A 86 -11.25 14.67 -4.42
N THR A 87 -10.18 13.88 -4.26
CA THR A 87 -10.11 12.50 -4.79
C THR A 87 -10.06 11.43 -3.68
N SER A 88 -10.16 10.18 -4.10
CA SER A 88 -10.01 8.99 -3.24
C SER A 88 -9.38 7.87 -4.05
N ALA A 89 -8.72 6.95 -3.37
CA ALA A 89 -8.08 5.78 -3.97
C ALA A 89 -8.32 4.53 -3.12
N LEU A 90 -8.54 3.42 -3.81
CA LEU A 90 -8.59 2.07 -3.24
C LEU A 90 -7.31 1.35 -3.65
N PHE A 91 -6.53 0.91 -2.65
CA PHE A 91 -5.33 0.12 -2.82
C PHE A 91 -5.68 -1.33 -2.56
N LEU A 92 -5.26 -2.22 -3.45
CA LEU A 92 -5.52 -3.66 -3.38
C LEU A 92 -4.18 -4.38 -3.55
N LEU A 93 -3.87 -5.28 -2.61
CA LEU A 93 -2.86 -6.32 -2.82
C LEU A 93 -3.60 -7.58 -3.26
N THR A 94 -3.23 -8.13 -4.42
CA THR A 94 -3.91 -9.30 -4.98
C THR A 94 -2.91 -10.30 -5.53
N SER A 95 -3.18 -11.59 -5.35
CA SER A 95 -2.44 -12.65 -6.05
C SER A 95 -3.18 -13.05 -7.33
N ASP A 96 -2.43 -13.37 -8.39
CA ASP A 96 -2.93 -13.91 -9.66
C ASP A 96 -3.96 -13.01 -10.40
N ALA A 97 -4.03 -11.73 -10.04
CA ALA A 97 -4.92 -10.77 -10.68
C ALA A 97 -4.29 -10.27 -11.98
N VAL A 98 -4.93 -10.62 -13.10
CA VAL A 98 -4.68 -9.98 -14.38
C VAL A 98 -5.44 -8.65 -14.35
N GLN A 99 -4.78 -7.52 -14.60
CA GLN A 99 -5.36 -6.17 -14.59
C GLN A 99 -6.72 -6.11 -15.31
N ASP A 100 -6.85 -6.88 -16.40
CA ASP A 100 -8.08 -7.05 -17.18
C ASP A 100 -9.29 -7.49 -16.33
N LYS A 101 -9.10 -8.37 -15.34
CA LYS A 101 -10.17 -8.84 -14.46
C LYS A 101 -10.63 -7.75 -13.49
N VAL A 102 -9.69 -6.94 -12.98
CA VAL A 102 -10.01 -5.79 -12.11
C VAL A 102 -10.76 -4.75 -12.92
N GLN A 103 -10.30 -4.48 -14.14
CA GLN A 103 -11.00 -3.57 -15.04
C GLN A 103 -12.42 -4.05 -15.33
N GLU A 104 -12.57 -5.36 -15.60
CA GLU A 104 -13.86 -5.97 -15.82
C GLU A 104 -14.81 -5.89 -14.63
N ALA A 105 -14.31 -6.17 -13.42
CA ALA A 105 -15.10 -6.11 -12.19
C ALA A 105 -15.60 -4.69 -11.87
N LEU A 106 -14.91 -3.66 -12.33
CA LEU A 106 -15.19 -2.26 -12.02
C LEU A 106 -15.74 -1.46 -13.22
N LYS A 107 -16.10 -2.11 -14.34
CA LYS A 107 -16.59 -1.48 -15.59
C LYS A 107 -17.71 -0.43 -15.41
N SER A 108 -18.50 -0.50 -14.32
CA SER A 108 -19.60 0.42 -14.03
C SER A 108 -19.20 1.66 -13.22
N ILE A 109 -17.94 1.78 -12.84
CA ILE A 109 -17.39 2.88 -12.06
C ILE A 109 -16.36 3.60 -12.93
N GLU A 110 -16.32 4.93 -12.91
CA GLU A 110 -15.21 5.67 -13.50
C GLU A 110 -14.02 5.62 -12.53
N PHE A 111 -12.94 4.94 -12.92
CA PHE A 111 -11.71 4.86 -12.15
C PHE A 111 -10.49 4.85 -13.08
N GLU A 112 -9.34 5.27 -12.53
CA GLU A 112 -8.04 5.12 -13.17
C GLU A 112 -7.29 3.98 -12.47
N LEU A 113 -6.85 2.98 -13.25
CA LEU A 113 -6.07 1.86 -12.72
C LEU A 113 -4.59 2.21 -12.71
N ILE A 114 -3.98 2.24 -11.53
CA ILE A 114 -2.54 2.35 -11.33
C ILE A 114 -2.08 1.02 -10.71
N ALA A 115 -1.12 0.36 -11.34
CA ALA A 115 -0.65 -0.96 -10.92
C ALA A 115 0.87 -1.06 -10.95
N SER A 116 1.41 -1.81 -9.99
CA SER A 116 2.78 -2.33 -10.01
C SER A 116 2.66 -3.85 -9.94
N ASN A 117 3.46 -4.56 -10.73
CA ASN A 117 3.44 -6.02 -10.74
C ASN A 117 4.57 -6.54 -9.85
N LEU A 118 4.22 -7.40 -8.90
CA LEU A 118 5.18 -8.05 -8.03
C LEU A 118 5.39 -9.48 -8.56
N SER A 119 6.66 -9.88 -8.66
CA SER A 119 7.02 -11.29 -8.74
C SER A 119 6.66 -11.99 -7.42
N LYS A 120 6.60 -13.31 -7.45
CA LYS A 120 6.31 -14.10 -6.25
C LYS A 120 7.34 -13.84 -5.12
N GLU A 121 8.61 -13.71 -5.48
CA GLU A 121 9.68 -13.41 -4.52
C GLU A 121 9.53 -12.00 -3.90
N GLU A 122 9.10 -11.01 -4.68
CA GLU A 122 8.84 -9.65 -4.18
C GLU A 122 7.62 -9.63 -3.27
N GLU A 123 6.55 -10.35 -3.61
CA GLU A 123 5.37 -10.52 -2.75
C GLU A 123 5.73 -11.21 -1.44
N ASP A 124 6.54 -12.27 -1.48
CA ASP A 124 6.99 -13.00 -0.29
C ASP A 124 7.85 -12.10 0.61
N LYS A 125 8.82 -11.35 0.05
CA LYS A 125 9.62 -10.37 0.81
C LYS A 125 8.77 -9.26 1.41
N LEU A 126 7.80 -8.73 0.66
CA LEU A 126 6.88 -7.72 1.15
C LEU A 126 6.09 -8.24 2.36
N ARG A 127 5.73 -9.53 2.37
CA ARG A 127 5.06 -10.15 3.52
C ARG A 127 6.03 -10.35 4.67
N GLU A 128 7.20 -10.93 4.45
CA GLU A 128 8.21 -11.16 5.49
C GLU A 128 8.62 -9.87 6.22
N MET A 129 8.75 -8.76 5.50
CA MET A 129 9.16 -7.48 6.09
C MET A 129 8.07 -6.84 6.97
N PHE A 130 6.81 -7.21 6.78
CA PHE A 130 5.68 -6.43 7.31
C PHE A 130 4.52 -7.25 7.88
N VAL A 131 4.63 -8.57 7.96
CA VAL A 131 3.77 -9.39 8.81
C VAL A 131 4.20 -9.14 10.25
N GLU A 132 3.26 -8.82 11.13
CA GLU A 132 3.52 -8.79 12.57
C GLU A 132 3.92 -10.21 12.99
N GLU A 133 5.16 -10.38 13.46
CA GLU A 133 5.53 -11.56 14.25
C GLU A 133 4.67 -11.53 15.53
N GLU A 134 3.52 -12.20 15.51
CA GLU A 134 2.93 -12.71 16.75
C GLU A 134 3.81 -13.86 17.24
N GLU A 135 5.00 -13.56 17.78
CA GLU A 135 5.74 -14.50 18.61
C GLU A 135 6.15 -13.86 19.95
N GLU A 136 5.73 -14.55 21.01
CA GLU A 136 6.11 -14.42 22.42
C GLU A 136 5.33 -13.46 23.34
N ALA A 137 4.07 -13.82 23.63
CA ALA A 137 3.43 -13.53 24.92
C ALA A 137 2.69 -14.74 25.50
N GLU A 138 3.28 -15.95 25.40
CA GLU A 138 2.79 -17.11 26.15
C GLU A 138 3.91 -18.14 26.35
N VAL A 139 4.76 -17.98 27.38
CA VAL A 139 5.10 -19.03 28.36
C VAL A 139 5.76 -18.37 29.58
N ALA A 140 4.99 -18.02 30.60
CA ALA A 140 5.53 -17.92 31.96
C ALA A 140 5.08 -19.18 32.71
N PRO A 141 5.99 -20.09 33.11
CA PRO A 141 5.58 -21.19 33.98
C PRO A 141 5.23 -20.61 35.35
N ALA A 142 4.00 -20.84 35.79
CA ALA A 142 3.65 -20.68 37.19
C ALA A 142 4.51 -21.64 38.01
N ALA A 143 5.34 -21.07 38.88
CA ALA A 143 6.01 -21.77 39.98
C ALA A 143 5.61 -21.06 41.29
#